data_AF-A0A351XPW7-F1
#
_entry.id   AF-A0A351XPW7-F1
#
_cell.length_a   1.000
_cell.length_b   1.000
_cell.length_c   1.000
_cell.angle_alpha   90.00
_cell.angle_beta   90.00
_cell.angle_gamma   90.00
#
_symmetry.space_group_name_H-M   'P 1'
#
loop_
_entity.id
_entity.type
_entity.pdbx_description
1 polymer ?
#
loop_
_entity_poly.entity_id
_entity_poly.type
_entity_poly.pdbx_seq_one_letter_code
_entity_poly.pdbx_strand_id
1 'polypeptide(L)'
;MRYTGLIENYRDRLPVDDSTRLISLGEGNTPLIRLENIPATLGKDVDIYIKYEGLNPTGSFKDRGMTMAVTKAVESGSKAIICASTGNTSASAAAYAARA
;
A
#
# COMPACT_ATOMS: atom_id res chain seq x y z
N MET A 1 -3.25 7.78 -18.24
CA MET A 1 -2.11 8.14 -17.39
C MET A 1 -1.65 6.88 -16.65
N ARG A 2 -0.34 6.61 -16.57
CA ARG A 2 0.19 5.41 -15.89
C ARG A 2 0.13 5.62 -14.38
N TYR A 3 -0.36 4.64 -13.61
CA TYR A 3 -0.31 4.68 -12.15
C TYR A 3 1.13 4.49 -11.65
N THR A 4 1.58 5.36 -10.74
CA THR A 4 2.99 5.47 -10.32
C THR A 4 3.23 5.13 -8.86
N GLY A 5 2.18 4.91 -8.06
CA GLY A 5 2.28 4.60 -6.64
C GLY A 5 1.40 5.49 -5.77
N LEU A 6 1.26 5.11 -4.49
CA LEU A 6 0.35 5.77 -3.56
C LEU A 6 0.80 7.20 -3.25
N ILE A 7 2.10 7.40 -2.99
CA ILE A 7 2.61 8.70 -2.53
C ILE A 7 2.44 9.77 -3.62
N GLU A 8 2.77 9.44 -4.87
CA GLU A 8 2.61 10.36 -6.00
C GLU A 8 1.15 10.80 -6.16
N ASN A 9 0.21 9.86 -6.05
CA ASN A 9 -1.21 10.11 -6.28
C ASN A 9 -1.90 10.89 -5.14
N TYR A 10 -1.32 10.89 -3.94
CA TYR A 10 -1.88 11.55 -2.75
C TYR A 10 -0.87 12.49 -2.08
N ARG A 11 0.08 13.03 -2.85
CA ARG A 11 1.20 13.85 -2.34
C ARG A 11 0.72 15.01 -1.48
N ASP A 12 -0.34 15.67 -1.91
CA ASP A 12 -0.99 16.80 -1.25
C ASP A 12 -1.54 16.50 0.16
N ARG A 13 -1.63 15.22 0.53
CA ARG A 13 -2.19 14.74 1.81
C ARG A 13 -1.16 14.01 2.67
N LEU A 14 0.09 13.91 2.21
CA LEU A 14 1.15 13.13 2.85
C LEU A 14 2.34 14.03 3.22
N PRO A 15 3.12 13.67 4.25
CA PRO A 15 4.24 14.48 4.73
C PRO A 15 5.49 14.30 3.84
N VAL A 16 5.40 14.70 2.58
CA VAL A 16 6.48 14.66 1.58
C VAL A 16 6.54 16.00 0.85
N ASP A 17 7.72 16.38 0.38
CA ASP A 17 7.94 17.57 -0.45
C ASP A 17 8.51 17.19 -1.82
N ASP A 18 8.78 18.19 -2.66
CA ASP A 18 9.27 18.00 -4.02
C ASP A 18 10.68 17.37 -4.08
N SER A 19 11.45 17.46 -2.98
CA SER A 19 12.78 16.87 -2.85
C SER A 19 12.74 15.42 -2.33
N THR A 20 11.62 14.97 -1.77
CA THR A 20 11.49 13.62 -1.22
C THR A 20 11.64 12.56 -2.33
N ARG A 21 12.70 11.73 -2.26
CA ARG A 21 12.87 10.56 -3.12
C ARG A 21 11.86 9.48 -2.76
N LEU A 22 10.85 9.29 -3.61
CA LEU A 22 9.78 8.31 -3.38
C LEU A 22 10.25 6.86 -3.58
N ILE A 23 9.99 6.01 -2.58
CA ILE A 23 10.22 4.55 -2.68
C ILE A 23 8.86 3.86 -2.87
N SER A 24 8.56 3.49 -4.11
CA SER A 24 7.29 2.84 -4.49
C SER A 24 7.52 1.57 -5.30
N LEU A 25 6.58 0.63 -5.17
CA LEU A 25 6.45 -0.58 -5.99
C LEU A 25 5.16 -0.56 -6.82
N GLY A 26 4.47 0.59 -6.92
CA GLY A 26 3.17 0.72 -7.57
C GLY A 26 2.01 0.26 -6.71
N GLU A 27 2.16 0.30 -5.39
CA GLU A 27 1.12 -0.04 -4.41
C GLU A 27 -0.06 0.91 -4.41
N GLY A 28 -1.21 0.43 -3.92
CA GLY A 28 -2.46 1.17 -3.94
C GLY A 28 -3.24 0.97 -5.25
N ASN A 29 -4.22 1.85 -5.48
CA ASN A 29 -5.19 1.74 -6.58
C ASN A 29 -5.79 0.34 -6.80
N THR A 30 -5.96 -0.42 -5.71
CA THR A 30 -6.53 -1.76 -5.73
C THR A 30 -8.02 -1.73 -6.09
N PRO A 31 -8.56 -2.78 -6.72
CA PRO A 31 -9.98 -2.83 -7.10
C PRO A 31 -10.93 -2.64 -5.92
N LEU A 32 -12.05 -1.97 -6.16
CA LEU A 32 -13.23 -1.99 -5.31
C LEU A 32 -14.31 -2.82 -6.03
N ILE A 33 -14.49 -4.05 -5.60
CA ILE A 33 -15.28 -5.06 -6.32
C ILE A 33 -16.66 -5.14 -5.68
N ARG A 34 -17.72 -4.86 -6.44
CA ARG A 34 -19.10 -5.08 -6.00
C ARG A 34 -19.40 -6.59 -5.97
N LEU A 35 -20.04 -7.06 -4.91
CA LEU A 35 -20.45 -8.44 -4.78
C LEU A 35 -21.92 -8.58 -5.17
N GLU A 36 -22.18 -9.27 -6.28
CA GLU A 36 -23.55 -9.49 -6.75
C GLU A 36 -24.22 -10.70 -6.05
N ASN A 37 -23.43 -11.76 -5.76
CA ASN A 37 -23.98 -13.02 -5.25
C ASN A 37 -24.20 -13.04 -3.73
N ILE A 38 -23.37 -12.31 -2.95
CA ILE A 38 -23.44 -12.34 -1.49
C ILE A 38 -24.71 -11.64 -0.96
N PRO A 39 -25.06 -10.42 -1.38
CA PRO A 39 -26.31 -9.78 -0.96
C PRO A 39 -27.55 -10.65 -1.24
N ALA A 40 -27.60 -11.26 -2.44
CA ALA A 40 -28.67 -12.18 -2.82
C ALA A 40 -28.76 -13.40 -1.89
N THR A 41 -27.62 -14.01 -1.54
CA THR A 41 -27.56 -15.15 -0.62
C THR A 41 -28.00 -14.77 0.81
N LEU A 42 -27.72 -13.53 1.24
CA LEU A 42 -28.12 -13.02 2.55
C LEU A 42 -29.59 -12.59 2.63
N GLY A 43 -30.31 -12.52 1.51
CA GLY A 43 -31.68 -12.02 1.45
C GLY A 43 -31.82 -10.55 1.87
N LYS A 44 -30.76 -9.75 1.69
CA LYS A 44 -30.73 -8.34 2.07
C LYS A 44 -30.55 -7.46 0.84
N ASP A 45 -31.32 -6.39 0.76
CA ASP A 45 -31.14 -5.33 -0.23
C ASP A 45 -30.06 -4.35 0.26
N VAL A 46 -28.80 -4.76 0.10
CA VAL A 46 -27.62 -3.98 0.49
C VAL A 46 -26.51 -4.15 -0.53
N ASP A 47 -25.82 -3.05 -0.86
CA ASP A 47 -24.60 -3.12 -1.65
C ASP A 47 -23.41 -3.50 -0.78
N ILE A 48 -22.68 -4.55 -1.18
CA ILE A 48 -21.45 -4.98 -0.53
C ILE A 48 -20.29 -4.86 -1.52
N TYR A 49 -19.21 -4.23 -1.06
CA TYR A 49 -17.98 -4.08 -1.85
C TYR A 49 -16.78 -4.67 -1.11
N ILE A 50 -15.86 -5.28 -1.86
CA ILE A 50 -14.55 -5.71 -1.37
C ILE A 50 -13.48 -4.74 -1.89
N LYS A 51 -12.74 -4.12 -0.97
CA LYS A 51 -11.50 -3.44 -1.30
C LYS A 51 -10.37 -4.48 -1.36
N TYR A 52 -10.00 -4.90 -2.56
CA TYR A 52 -9.16 -6.09 -2.73
C TYR A 52 -7.66 -5.78 -2.59
N GLU A 53 -7.21 -5.67 -1.34
CA GLU A 53 -5.82 -5.31 -0.97
C GLU A 53 -4.78 -6.40 -1.27
N GLY A 54 -5.21 -7.61 -1.64
CA GLY A 54 -4.32 -8.71 -2.02
C GLY A 54 -3.57 -8.48 -3.34
N LEU A 55 -3.97 -7.47 -4.14
CA LEU A 55 -3.29 -7.10 -5.38
C LEU A 55 -2.22 -6.02 -5.19
N ASN A 56 -1.91 -5.62 -3.95
CA ASN A 56 -0.71 -4.84 -3.68
C ASN A 56 0.56 -5.68 -3.96
N PRO A 57 1.72 -5.05 -4.21
CA PRO A 57 2.95 -5.72 -4.64
C PRO A 57 3.40 -6.93 -3.81
N THR A 58 3.25 -6.88 -2.48
CA THR A 58 3.60 -7.99 -1.58
C THR A 58 2.39 -8.73 -1.05
N GLY A 59 1.22 -8.57 -1.69
CA GLY A 59 0.00 -9.28 -1.36
C GLY A 59 -0.77 -8.76 -0.15
N SER A 60 -0.48 -7.55 0.36
CA SER A 60 -1.23 -7.01 1.50
C SER A 60 -1.26 -5.48 1.55
N PHE A 61 -2.20 -4.93 2.32
CA PHE A 61 -2.31 -3.48 2.55
C PHE A 61 -1.10 -2.87 3.27
N LYS A 62 -0.20 -3.69 3.85
CA LYS A 62 0.99 -3.18 4.56
C LYS A 62 1.88 -2.34 3.65
N ASP A 63 1.85 -2.62 2.34
CA ASP A 63 2.58 -1.87 1.32
C ASP A 63 2.25 -0.38 1.33
N ARG A 64 1.00 -0.01 1.61
CA ARG A 64 0.58 1.40 1.71
C ARG A 64 1.29 2.16 2.82
N GLY A 65 1.52 1.51 3.95
CA GLY A 65 2.28 2.10 5.05
C GLY A 65 3.77 2.00 4.81
N MET A 66 4.22 0.90 4.22
CA MET A 66 5.65 0.62 4.05
C MET A 66 6.31 1.53 3.02
N THR A 67 5.62 1.88 1.93
CA THR A 67 6.11 2.91 0.98
C THR A 67 6.43 4.22 1.69
N MET A 68 5.53 4.69 2.58
CA MET A 68 5.75 5.91 3.35
C MET A 68 6.87 5.75 4.38
N ALA A 69 6.85 4.66 5.16
CA ALA A 69 7.83 4.43 6.21
C ALA A 69 9.25 4.36 5.64
N VAL A 70 9.46 3.61 4.54
CA VAL A 70 10.77 3.48 3.91
C VAL A 70 11.17 4.76 3.18
N THR A 71 10.25 5.46 2.52
CA THR A 71 10.53 6.77 1.92
C THR A 71 11.06 7.76 2.96
N LYS A 72 10.40 7.88 4.12
CA LYS A 72 10.86 8.78 5.20
C LYS A 72 12.14 8.28 5.89
N ALA A 73 12.34 6.97 6.00
CA ALA A 73 13.58 6.42 6.54
C ALA A 73 14.79 6.75 5.64
N VAL A 74 14.63 6.64 4.31
CA VAL A 74 15.66 7.05 3.34
C VAL A 74 15.92 8.55 3.44
N GLU A 75 14.86 9.36 3.49
CA GLU A 75 14.96 10.82 3.64
C GLU A 75 15.69 11.23 4.93
N SER A 76 15.47 10.52 6.04
CA SER A 76 16.18 10.73 7.30
C SER A 76 17.61 10.19 7.33
N GLY A 77 18.11 9.62 6.23
CA GLY A 77 19.46 9.06 6.12
C GLY A 77 19.64 7.68 6.76
N SER A 78 18.56 6.98 7.12
CA SER A 78 18.62 5.64 7.70
C SER A 78 19.25 4.64 6.73
N LYS A 79 20.07 3.72 7.24
CA LYS A 79 20.76 2.68 6.44
C LYS A 79 20.13 1.30 6.55
N ALA A 80 19.22 1.11 7.51
CA ALA A 80 18.50 -0.13 7.72
C ALA A 80 17.14 0.17 8.35
N ILE A 81 16.20 -0.76 8.16
CA ILE A 81 14.93 -0.81 8.87
C ILE A 81 14.83 -2.16 9.59
N ILE A 82 14.07 -2.19 10.69
CA ILE A 82 13.82 -3.40 11.46
C ILE A 82 12.34 -3.45 11.84
N CYS A 83 11.76 -4.64 11.85
CA CYS A 83 10.43 -4.86 12.41
C CYS A 83 10.37 -6.22 13.09
N ALA A 84 9.59 -6.31 14.17
CA ALA A 84 9.22 -7.58 14.78
C ALA A 84 7.91 -8.04 14.14
N SER A 85 7.97 -8.96 13.18
CA SER A 85 6.79 -9.52 12.53
C SER A 85 7.07 -10.91 11.96
N THR A 86 6.09 -11.80 12.11
CA THR A 86 6.10 -13.16 11.57
C THR A 86 5.32 -13.27 10.24
N GLY A 87 4.91 -12.16 9.62
CA GLY A 87 4.02 -12.19 8.45
C GLY A 87 4.09 -10.97 7.54
N ASN A 88 2.96 -10.52 7.01
CA ASN A 88 2.87 -9.53 5.93
C ASN A 88 3.70 -8.24 6.14
N THR A 89 3.85 -7.78 7.39
CA THR A 89 4.67 -6.59 7.67
C THR A 89 6.15 -6.83 7.38
N SER A 90 6.72 -7.99 7.72
CA SER A 90 8.12 -8.28 7.41
C SER A 90 8.35 -8.54 5.93
N ALA A 91 7.39 -9.17 5.24
CA ALA A 91 7.44 -9.32 3.78
C ALA A 91 7.43 -7.95 3.06
N SER A 92 6.51 -7.07 3.46
CA SER A 92 6.45 -5.70 2.94
C SER A 92 7.73 -4.92 3.26
N ALA A 93 8.19 -4.94 4.52
CA ALA A 93 9.41 -4.25 4.94
C ALA A 93 10.63 -4.70 4.12
N ALA A 94 10.82 -6.00 3.95
CA ALA A 94 11.91 -6.54 3.15
C ALA A 94 11.86 -6.08 1.69
N ALA A 95 10.68 -6.10 1.05
CA ALA A 95 10.53 -5.69 -0.34
C ALA A 95 10.82 -4.20 -0.55
N TYR A 96 10.31 -3.32 0.31
CA TYR A 96 10.57 -1.88 0.20
C TYR A 96 12.00 -1.52 0.58
N ALA A 97 12.59 -2.19 1.57
CA ALA A 97 14.00 -2.02 1.90
C ALA A 97 14.92 -2.41 0.72
N ALA A 98 14.60 -3.50 0.01
CA ALA A 98 15.35 -3.93 -1.17
C ALA A 98 15.22 -2.96 -2.36
N ARG A 99 14.13 -2.18 -2.42
CA ARG A 99 13.89 -1.18 -3.46
C ARG A 99 14.60 0.17 -3.19
N ALA A 100 14.84 0.49 -1.92
CA ALA A 100 15.41 1.76 -1.44
C ALA A 100 16.87 1.93 -1.83
#